data_AF-A0A7S4SBZ1-F1
#
_entry.id   AF-A0A7S4SBZ1-F1
#
_cell.length_a   1.000
_cell.length_b   1.000
_cell.length_c   1.000
_cell.angle_alpha   90.00
_cell.angle_beta   90.00
_cell.angle_gamma   90.00
#
_symmetry.space_group_name_H-M   'P 1'
#
loop_
_entity.id
_entity.type
_entity.pdbx_description
1 polymer ?
#
loop_
_entity_poly.entity_id
_entity_poly.type
_entity_poly.pdbx_seq_one_letter_code
_entity_poly.pdbx_strand_id
1 'polypeptide(L)'
;MAGPARLIVSGCAHKTIDKILNGTFVPNGERNHGLPVFKKTEKVSGLDIMLYYWDERDGPACSGWWFGPQVGGDQVWGYHSQRGYGAPPITGWKVPCDGAVDPNFRVTVPAPPVPAAQAAQAPPQAQQGYPTYQQPYQTQQHAHQMPQQAHQMSQRPQQSQQAPQQGPQQGPQQGPQRAPQQGPQQG
;
A
#
# COMPACT_ATOMS: atom_id res chain seq x y z
N MET A 1 13.98 -19.17 12.10
CA MET A 1 12.94 -18.27 11.54
C MET A 1 11.59 -18.81 11.95
N ALA A 2 10.78 -18.06 12.69
CA ALA A 2 9.42 -18.48 13.02
C ALA A 2 8.58 -18.53 11.73
N GLY A 3 7.79 -19.59 11.53
CA GLY A 3 6.89 -19.70 10.38
C GLY A 3 5.75 -18.68 10.42
N PRO A 4 5.02 -18.49 9.32
CA PRO A 4 3.84 -17.62 9.29
C PRO A 4 2.82 -18.04 10.35
N ALA A 5 2.23 -17.07 11.06
CA ALA A 5 1.25 -17.35 12.11
C ALA A 5 -0.13 -17.71 11.54
N ARG A 6 -0.94 -18.45 12.30
CA ARG A 6 -2.37 -18.63 11.98
C ARG A 6 -3.09 -17.28 11.96
N LEU A 7 -4.16 -17.19 11.18
CA LEU A 7 -5.00 -16.01 11.04
C LEU A 7 -6.44 -16.33 11.48
N ILE A 8 -7.12 -15.32 12.03
CA ILE A 8 -8.55 -15.33 12.32
C ILE A 8 -9.23 -14.35 11.38
N VAL A 9 -10.15 -14.86 10.57
CA VAL A 9 -11.01 -14.06 9.70
C VAL A 9 -12.36 -13.92 10.38
N SER A 10 -12.83 -12.69 10.54
CA SER A 10 -14.04 -12.38 11.30
C SER A 10 -14.75 -11.14 10.75
N GLY A 11 -16.08 -11.12 10.92
CA GLY A 11 -16.94 -10.06 10.43
C GLY A 11 -17.15 -10.13 8.93
N CYS A 12 -18.34 -9.79 8.48
CA CYS A 12 -18.68 -9.59 7.07
C CYS A 12 -20.12 -9.05 7.02
N ALA A 13 -20.35 -7.98 6.27
CA ALA A 13 -21.68 -7.45 6.02
C ALA A 13 -22.47 -8.40 5.10
N HIS A 14 -21.79 -9.03 4.13
CA HIS A 14 -22.41 -9.90 3.15
C HIS A 14 -22.72 -11.30 3.72
N LYS A 15 -23.97 -11.52 4.13
CA LYS A 15 -24.42 -12.69 4.91
C LYS A 15 -24.10 -14.06 4.32
N THR A 16 -24.07 -14.20 3.00
CA THR A 16 -23.72 -15.48 2.36
C THR A 16 -22.22 -15.73 2.44
N ILE A 17 -21.40 -14.70 2.24
CA ILE A 17 -19.94 -14.83 2.22
C ILE A 17 -19.38 -14.88 3.65
N ASP A 18 -20.07 -14.25 4.61
CA ASP A 18 -19.81 -14.36 6.05
C ASP A 18 -19.63 -15.82 6.49
N LYS A 19 -20.54 -16.70 6.07
CA LYS A 19 -20.50 -18.14 6.38
C LYS A 19 -19.33 -18.87 5.70
N ILE A 20 -18.84 -18.33 4.59
CA ILE A 20 -17.75 -18.92 3.80
C ILE A 20 -16.40 -18.52 4.39
N LEU A 21 -16.19 -17.23 4.66
CA LEU A 21 -14.87 -16.68 4.98
C LEU A 21 -14.57 -16.61 6.48
N ASN A 22 -15.55 -16.46 7.37
CA ASN A 22 -15.26 -16.40 8.80
C ASN A 22 -14.70 -17.73 9.30
N GLY A 23 -13.61 -17.67 10.08
CA GLY A 23 -12.99 -18.84 10.69
C GLY A 23 -11.48 -18.69 10.84
N THR A 24 -10.84 -19.84 11.11
CA THR A 24 -9.38 -19.90 11.30
C THR A 24 -8.70 -20.32 10.01
N PHE A 25 -7.63 -19.62 9.65
CA PHE A 25 -6.78 -19.92 8.52
C PHE A 25 -5.38 -20.25 9.02
N VAL A 26 -4.78 -21.30 8.48
CA VAL A 26 -3.43 -21.74 8.81
C VAL A 26 -2.57 -21.74 7.55
N PRO A 27 -1.26 -21.44 7.65
CA PRO A 27 -0.37 -21.61 6.50
C PRO A 27 -0.38 -23.07 6.04
N ASN A 28 -0.52 -23.32 4.74
CA ASN A 28 -0.54 -24.67 4.19
C ASN A 28 0.86 -25.19 3.80
N GLY A 29 1.91 -24.39 4.02
CA GLY A 29 3.29 -24.70 3.65
C GLY A 29 3.68 -24.25 2.24
N GLU A 30 2.72 -23.86 1.40
CA GLU A 30 2.96 -23.38 0.04
C GLU A 30 3.23 -21.87 0.01
N ARG A 31 3.83 -21.43 -1.11
CA ARG A 31 4.01 -20.02 -1.43
C ARG A 31 3.44 -19.71 -2.79
N ASN A 32 2.76 -18.57 -2.91
CA ASN A 32 2.35 -17.99 -4.18
C ASN A 32 3.02 -16.63 -4.38
N HIS A 33 3.69 -16.44 -5.51
CA HIS A 33 4.52 -15.26 -5.81
C HIS A 33 5.45 -14.84 -4.65
N GLY A 34 6.05 -15.83 -3.98
CA GLY A 34 6.96 -15.61 -2.86
C GLY A 34 6.30 -15.32 -1.51
N LEU A 35 4.96 -15.27 -1.42
CA LEU A 35 4.21 -15.02 -0.19
C LEU A 35 3.45 -16.27 0.30
N PRO A 36 3.22 -16.42 1.61
CA PRO A 36 2.57 -17.60 2.17
C PRO A 36 1.12 -17.73 1.69
N VAL A 37 0.70 -18.97 1.43
CA VAL A 37 -0.71 -19.32 1.21
C VAL A 37 -1.29 -19.81 2.53
N PHE A 38 -2.49 -19.32 2.86
CA PHE A 38 -3.23 -19.76 4.03
C PHE A 38 -4.48 -20.52 3.60
N LYS A 39 -4.81 -21.60 4.31
CA LYS A 39 -5.99 -22.42 4.09
C LYS A 39 -6.89 -22.37 5.32
N LYS A 40 -8.18 -22.19 5.12
CA LYS A 40 -9.18 -22.31 6.19
C LYS A 40 -9.16 -23.73 6.75
N THR A 41 -9.21 -23.84 8.07
CA THR A 41 -9.19 -25.14 8.77
C THR A 41 -10.42 -25.99 8.46
N GLU A 42 -11.53 -25.34 8.13
CA GLU A 42 -12.81 -25.98 7.80
C GLU A 42 -13.12 -25.80 6.32
N LYS A 43 -13.67 -26.87 5.72
CA LYS A 43 -14.27 -26.79 4.38
C LYS A 43 -15.69 -26.24 4.48
N VAL A 44 -16.11 -25.51 3.46
CA VAL A 44 -17.50 -25.04 3.33
C VAL A 44 -18.10 -25.67 2.10
N SER A 45 -19.15 -26.49 2.28
CA SER A 45 -19.74 -27.29 1.19
C SER A 45 -18.72 -28.15 0.43
N GLY A 46 -17.73 -28.70 1.13
CA GLY A 46 -16.64 -29.51 0.56
C GLY A 46 -15.49 -28.73 -0.07
N LEU A 47 -15.66 -27.42 -0.27
CA LEU A 47 -14.63 -26.53 -0.83
C LEU A 47 -13.63 -26.12 0.24
N ASP A 48 -12.35 -26.13 -0.13
CA ASP A 48 -11.33 -25.42 0.62
C ASP A 48 -11.47 -23.92 0.42
N ILE A 49 -10.99 -23.13 1.38
CA ILE A 49 -10.95 -21.68 1.25
C ILE A 49 -9.49 -21.25 1.44
N MET A 50 -8.94 -20.60 0.43
CA MET A 50 -7.56 -20.16 0.39
C MET A 50 -7.48 -18.63 0.48
N LEU A 51 -6.45 -18.14 1.17
CA LEU A 51 -6.01 -16.76 1.14
C LEU A 51 -4.61 -16.71 0.56
N TYR A 52 -4.45 -16.03 -0.57
CA TYR A 52 -3.20 -15.99 -1.33
C TYR A 52 -2.98 -14.60 -1.95
N TYR A 53 -1.73 -14.32 -2.29
CA TYR A 53 -1.35 -13.10 -3.00
C TYR A 53 -1.29 -13.35 -4.51
N TRP A 54 -1.53 -12.33 -5.33
CA TRP A 54 -1.30 -12.31 -6.78
C TRP A 54 -0.44 -11.10 -7.15
N ASP A 55 0.62 -11.32 -7.94
CA ASP A 55 1.50 -10.23 -8.39
C ASP A 55 0.88 -9.42 -9.55
N GLU A 56 1.63 -8.47 -10.10
CA GLU A 56 1.16 -7.57 -11.16
C GLU A 56 1.23 -8.19 -12.58
N ARG A 57 1.46 -9.50 -12.73
CA ARG A 57 1.65 -10.12 -14.06
C ARG A 57 0.45 -9.97 -15.00
N ASP A 58 -0.76 -9.97 -14.45
CA ASP A 58 -2.02 -9.78 -15.19
C ASP A 58 -2.56 -8.35 -15.04
N GLY A 59 -1.70 -7.44 -14.58
CA GLY A 59 -1.96 -6.03 -14.44
C GLY A 59 -2.26 -5.59 -12.99
N PRO A 60 -2.17 -4.28 -12.73
CA PRO A 60 -2.23 -3.72 -11.38
C PRO A 60 -3.59 -3.91 -10.67
N ALA A 61 -4.65 -4.17 -11.43
CA ALA A 61 -6.00 -4.43 -10.91
C ALA A 61 -6.17 -5.85 -10.38
N CYS A 62 -5.37 -6.81 -10.90
CA CYS A 62 -5.38 -8.20 -10.46
C CYS A 62 -4.43 -8.43 -9.26
N SER A 63 -3.48 -7.51 -9.03
CA SER A 63 -2.52 -7.64 -7.96
C SER A 63 -3.11 -7.33 -6.59
N GLY A 64 -2.77 -8.14 -5.61
CA GLY A 64 -3.21 -8.00 -4.22
C GLY A 64 -3.47 -9.35 -3.57
N TRP A 65 -4.29 -9.34 -2.53
CA TRP A 65 -4.69 -10.53 -1.78
C TRP A 65 -6.10 -10.97 -2.13
N TRP A 66 -6.29 -12.29 -2.21
CA TRP A 66 -7.52 -12.90 -2.70
C TRP A 66 -7.99 -14.01 -1.76
N PHE A 67 -9.31 -14.09 -1.57
CA PHE A 67 -9.98 -15.27 -1.05
C PHE A 67 -10.64 -16.04 -2.19
N GLY A 68 -10.34 -17.33 -2.31
CA GLY A 68 -10.91 -18.21 -3.34
C GLY A 68 -10.81 -19.70 -2.99
N PRO A 69 -11.43 -20.60 -3.75
CA PRO A 69 -11.40 -22.03 -3.46
C PRO A 69 -10.05 -22.68 -3.78
N GLN A 70 -9.27 -22.04 -4.64
CA GLN A 70 -7.92 -22.44 -5.04
C GLN A 70 -7.08 -21.20 -5.39
N VAL A 71 -5.76 -21.34 -5.35
CA VAL A 71 -4.82 -20.30 -5.78
C VAL A 71 -4.94 -20.07 -7.29
N GLY A 72 -5.14 -18.82 -7.70
CA GLY A 72 -5.21 -18.43 -9.12
C GLY A 72 -6.46 -18.91 -9.87
N GLY A 73 -7.51 -19.35 -9.17
CA GLY A 73 -8.78 -19.71 -9.80
C GLY A 73 -9.68 -18.50 -10.08
N ASP A 74 -10.60 -18.66 -11.03
CA ASP A 74 -11.51 -17.58 -11.46
C ASP A 74 -12.57 -17.21 -10.41
N GLN A 75 -12.89 -18.14 -9.51
CA GLN A 75 -13.86 -17.90 -8.44
C GLN A 75 -13.18 -17.27 -7.23
N VAL A 76 -13.68 -16.11 -6.82
CA VAL A 76 -13.16 -15.34 -5.69
C VAL A 76 -14.30 -14.73 -4.88
N TRP A 77 -14.08 -14.59 -3.58
CA TRP A 77 -15.07 -14.02 -2.65
C TRP A 77 -14.63 -12.67 -2.08
N GLY A 78 -13.33 -12.44 -1.96
CA GLY A 78 -12.80 -11.25 -1.33
C GLY A 78 -11.48 -10.82 -1.97
N TYR A 79 -11.27 -9.51 -2.04
CA TYR A 79 -10.08 -8.90 -2.64
C TYR A 79 -9.57 -7.73 -1.80
N HIS A 80 -8.24 -7.59 -1.73
CA HIS A 80 -7.60 -6.38 -1.24
C HIS A 80 -6.41 -6.00 -2.12
N SER A 81 -6.35 -4.75 -2.56
CA SER A 81 -5.33 -4.23 -3.50
C SER A 81 -3.96 -3.94 -2.89
N GLN A 82 -3.67 -4.40 -1.67
CA GLN A 82 -2.38 -4.11 -1.05
C GLN A 82 -1.31 -4.92 -1.78
N ARG A 83 -0.31 -4.20 -2.30
CA ARG A 83 0.81 -4.78 -3.05
C ARG A 83 2.06 -4.84 -2.20
N GLY A 84 3.01 -5.64 -2.66
CA GLY A 84 4.33 -5.78 -2.03
C GLY A 84 4.41 -6.96 -1.06
N TYR A 85 5.59 -7.12 -0.48
CA TYR A 85 5.90 -8.28 0.36
C TYR A 85 5.39 -8.07 1.80
N GLY A 86 4.66 -9.04 2.34
CA GLY A 86 4.22 -8.96 3.73
C GLY A 86 3.11 -9.94 4.11
N ALA A 87 2.45 -9.64 5.22
CA ALA A 87 1.27 -10.34 5.68
C ALA A 87 0.00 -9.79 5.00
N PRO A 88 -1.10 -10.57 4.96
CA PRO A 88 -2.39 -10.08 4.51
C PRO A 88 -2.86 -8.84 5.28
N PRO A 89 -3.56 -7.89 4.64
CA PRO A 89 -4.08 -6.68 5.29
C PRO A 89 -5.12 -7.01 6.36
N ILE A 90 -5.17 -6.24 7.43
CA ILE A 90 -6.13 -6.46 8.52
C ILE A 90 -7.54 -5.98 8.15
N THR A 91 -7.65 -4.87 7.41
CA THR A 91 -8.91 -4.19 7.03
C THR A 91 -8.84 -3.81 5.55
N GLY A 92 -9.88 -3.17 5.00
CA GLY A 92 -9.86 -2.65 3.63
C GLY A 92 -10.29 -3.64 2.54
N TRP A 93 -10.84 -4.78 2.95
CA TRP A 93 -11.25 -5.85 2.05
C TRP A 93 -12.55 -5.52 1.33
N LYS A 94 -12.59 -5.77 0.01
CA LYS A 94 -13.82 -5.80 -0.77
C LYS A 94 -14.43 -7.20 -0.65
N VAL A 95 -15.63 -7.29 -0.11
CA VAL A 95 -16.37 -8.55 0.06
C VAL A 95 -17.87 -8.29 -0.24
N PRO A 96 -18.39 -8.70 -1.41
CA PRO A 96 -17.76 -9.45 -2.49
C PRO A 96 -16.58 -8.71 -3.17
N CYS A 97 -15.70 -9.43 -3.87
CA CYS A 97 -14.45 -8.89 -4.45
C CYS A 97 -14.65 -7.72 -5.44
N ASP A 98 -15.78 -7.66 -6.11
CA ASP A 98 -16.19 -6.61 -7.06
C ASP A 98 -16.99 -5.47 -6.38
N GLY A 99 -17.42 -5.65 -5.14
CA GLY A 99 -18.26 -4.73 -4.38
C GLY A 99 -17.51 -3.58 -3.69
N ALA A 100 -18.19 -2.94 -2.73
CA ALA A 100 -17.56 -1.94 -1.87
C ALA A 100 -16.63 -2.58 -0.83
N VAL A 101 -15.74 -1.78 -0.24
CA VAL A 101 -14.98 -2.19 0.93
C VAL A 101 -15.94 -2.46 2.09
N ASP A 102 -15.78 -3.62 2.73
CA ASP A 102 -16.53 -4.01 3.92
C ASP A 102 -15.84 -3.45 5.17
N PRO A 103 -16.45 -2.49 5.89
CA PRO A 103 -15.84 -1.87 7.06
C PRO A 103 -15.76 -2.82 8.26
N ASN A 104 -16.45 -3.96 8.24
CA ASN A 104 -16.52 -4.92 9.34
C ASN A 104 -15.60 -6.13 9.14
N PHE A 105 -15.13 -6.37 7.91
CA PHE A 105 -14.29 -7.53 7.60
C PHE A 105 -12.88 -7.37 8.17
N ARG A 106 -12.39 -8.38 8.90
CA ARG A 106 -11.09 -8.38 9.59
C ARG A 106 -10.29 -9.66 9.34
N VAL A 107 -8.99 -9.51 9.10
CA VAL A 107 -8.00 -10.60 9.09
C VAL A 107 -6.94 -10.32 10.16
N THR A 108 -6.92 -11.11 11.23
CA THR A 108 -6.07 -10.82 12.40
C THR A 108 -5.15 -11.98 12.74
N VAL A 109 -3.97 -11.68 13.26
CA VAL A 109 -3.14 -12.68 13.95
C VAL A 109 -3.62 -12.72 15.41
N PRO A 110 -3.97 -13.88 15.97
CA PRO A 110 -4.39 -13.95 17.36
C PRO A 110 -3.24 -13.53 18.27
N ALA A 111 -3.54 -12.69 19.27
CA ALA A 111 -2.57 -12.29 20.27
C ALA A 111 -2.03 -13.53 21.00
N PRO A 112 -0.73 -13.55 21.37
CA PRO A 112 -0.22 -14.61 22.24
C PRO A 112 -1.03 -14.61 23.54
N PRO A 113 -1.33 -15.80 24.11
CA PRO A 113 -1.99 -15.86 25.41
C PRO A 113 -1.10 -15.15 26.43
N VAL A 114 -1.58 -14.04 26.99
CA VAL A 114 -0.94 -13.42 28.14
C VAL A 114 -1.03 -14.41 29.30
N PRO A 115 0.09 -14.78 29.94
CA PRO A 115 0.04 -15.63 31.12
C PRO A 115 -0.84 -14.96 32.19
N ALA A 116 -1.79 -15.72 32.75
CA ALA A 116 -2.77 -15.22 33.73
C ALA A 116 -2.13 -14.57 34.99
N ALA A 117 -0.83 -14.75 35.21
CA ALA A 117 -0.07 -14.14 36.29
C ALA A 117 0.08 -12.60 36.17
N GLN A 118 -0.11 -11.99 35.00
CA GLN A 118 -0.02 -10.52 34.82
C GLN A 118 -1.39 -9.82 34.74
N ALA A 119 -2.49 -10.57 34.57
CA ALA A 119 -3.84 -10.00 34.60
C ALA A 119 -4.38 -9.79 36.03
N ALA A 120 -3.79 -10.46 37.04
CA ALA A 120 -4.18 -10.35 38.44
C ALA A 120 -3.47 -9.21 39.21
N GLN A 121 -2.65 -8.40 38.53
CA GLN A 121 -1.97 -7.23 39.11
C GLN A 121 -2.26 -5.94 38.32
N ALA A 122 -3.49 -5.77 37.83
CA ALA A 122 -3.99 -4.42 37.67
C ALA A 122 -4.37 -3.93 39.07
N PRO A 123 -3.73 -2.89 39.64
CA PRO A 123 -4.29 -2.23 40.80
C PRO A 123 -5.70 -1.73 40.41
N PRO A 124 -6.69 -1.76 41.31
CA PRO A 124 -7.92 -1.01 41.07
C PRO A 124 -7.50 0.43 40.81
N GLN A 125 -7.59 0.88 39.55
CA GLN A 125 -7.50 2.29 39.26
C GLN A 125 -8.72 2.92 39.94
N ALA A 126 -8.46 3.39 41.16
CA ALA A 126 -9.26 4.36 41.83
C ALA A 126 -9.59 5.46 40.81
N GLN A 127 -10.88 5.81 40.76
CA GLN A 127 -11.37 7.05 40.19
C GLN A 127 -10.54 8.20 40.78
N GLN A 128 -9.50 8.61 40.08
CA GLN A 128 -8.69 9.77 40.38
C GLN A 128 -8.86 10.69 39.17
N GLY A 129 -9.45 11.84 39.47
CA GLY A 129 -10.04 12.76 38.51
C GLY A 129 -9.11 13.16 37.37
N TYR A 130 -9.73 13.32 36.21
CA TYR A 130 -9.15 14.04 35.08
C TYR A 130 -8.78 15.46 35.53
N PRO A 131 -7.53 15.92 35.42
CA PRO A 131 -7.30 17.34 35.32
C PRO A 131 -7.85 17.78 33.96
N THR A 132 -8.98 18.49 34.03
CA THR A 132 -9.48 19.32 32.94
C THR A 132 -8.41 20.35 32.61
N TYR A 133 -7.84 20.30 31.41
CA TYR A 133 -7.12 21.45 30.89
C TYR A 133 -8.18 22.38 30.29
N GLN A 134 -8.66 23.29 31.13
CA GLN A 134 -9.28 24.50 30.66
C GLN A 134 -8.18 25.35 30.01
N GLN A 135 -8.26 25.52 28.70
CA GLN A 135 -7.58 26.60 27.98
C GLN A 135 -8.37 27.89 28.25
N PRO A 136 -7.83 28.85 29.02
CA PRO A 136 -8.44 30.17 29.08
C PRO A 136 -8.15 30.91 27.77
N TYR A 137 -9.24 31.37 27.14
CA TYR A 137 -9.19 32.42 26.14
C TYR A 137 -8.51 33.65 26.75
N GLN A 138 -7.33 34.00 26.24
CA GLN A 138 -6.85 35.38 26.28
C GLN A 138 -7.04 35.99 24.90
N THR A 139 -8.19 36.65 24.78
CA THR A 139 -8.36 37.79 23.89
C THR A 139 -7.44 38.90 24.40
N GLN A 140 -6.64 39.51 23.52
CA GLN A 140 -6.66 40.94 23.22
C GLN A 140 -5.35 41.41 22.54
N GLN A 141 -5.52 41.93 21.32
CA GLN A 141 -4.72 42.97 20.68
C GLN A 141 -3.22 42.69 20.46
N HIS A 142 -2.87 42.27 19.24
CA HIS A 142 -1.95 43.02 18.38
C HIS A 142 -2.06 42.51 16.95
N ALA A 143 -3.09 43.01 16.25
CA ALA A 143 -2.92 43.28 14.84
C ALA A 143 -1.76 44.29 14.68
N HIS A 144 -1.09 44.23 13.53
CA HIS A 144 -0.01 45.12 13.07
C HIS A 144 1.42 44.69 13.48
N GLN A 145 1.97 43.72 12.76
CA GLN A 145 3.23 43.88 12.00
C GLN A 145 3.75 42.50 11.61
N MET A 146 3.58 42.14 10.32
CA MET A 146 4.50 41.32 9.50
C MET A 146 3.74 40.88 8.24
N PRO A 147 3.89 41.64 7.14
CA PRO A 147 4.52 41.03 5.96
C PRO A 147 5.44 42.04 5.25
N GLN A 148 6.72 42.08 5.59
CA GLN A 148 7.72 42.78 4.76
C GLN A 148 8.88 41.92 4.27
N GLN A 149 8.96 40.64 4.68
CA GLN A 149 10.10 39.80 4.32
C GLN A 149 10.01 39.13 2.92
N ALA A 150 8.90 39.29 2.20
CA ALA A 150 8.72 38.74 0.86
C ALA A 150 9.10 39.70 -0.29
N HIS A 151 9.33 40.99 -0.01
CA HIS A 151 9.56 42.00 -1.07
C HIS A 151 11.04 42.35 -1.32
N GLN A 152 11.99 41.74 -0.59
CA GLN A 152 13.41 42.11 -0.70
C GLN A 152 14.25 41.21 -1.62
N MET A 153 13.65 40.27 -2.35
CA MET A 153 14.38 39.40 -3.30
C MET A 153 14.04 39.65 -4.78
N SER A 154 13.28 40.70 -5.11
CA SER A 154 12.92 41.05 -6.51
C SER A 154 13.50 42.37 -7.03
N GLN A 155 14.43 43.00 -6.32
CA GLN A 155 15.10 44.22 -6.79
C GLN A 155 16.62 44.07 -6.75
N ARG A 156 17.17 43.36 -7.75
CA ARG A 156 18.54 43.62 -8.21
C ARG A 156 18.47 44.41 -9.52
N PRO A 157 19.10 45.59 -9.59
CA PRO A 157 19.00 46.49 -10.73
C PRO A 157 19.80 45.99 -11.94
N GLN A 158 19.20 46.22 -13.11
CA GLN A 158 19.85 46.29 -14.41
C GLN A 158 20.91 47.41 -14.39
N GLN A 159 22.20 47.05 -14.37
CA GLN A 159 23.24 47.99 -14.81
C GLN A 159 24.52 47.26 -15.22
N SER A 160 24.59 46.87 -16.49
CA SER A 160 25.83 46.85 -17.26
C SER A 160 25.49 46.63 -18.74
N GLN A 161 24.97 47.68 -19.38
CA GLN A 161 25.28 47.93 -20.78
C GLN A 161 26.71 48.50 -20.83
N GLN A 162 27.60 47.88 -21.61
CA GLN A 162 28.49 48.52 -22.59
C GLN A 162 29.58 47.53 -23.08
N ALA A 163 29.32 46.96 -24.27
CA ALA A 163 30.18 46.81 -25.46
C ALA A 163 31.58 46.13 -25.36
N PRO A 164 32.22 45.68 -26.49
CA PRO A 164 31.81 45.78 -27.90
C PRO A 164 31.85 44.47 -28.71
N GLN A 165 31.26 44.58 -29.90
CA GLN A 165 31.36 43.73 -31.08
C GLN A 165 32.80 43.36 -31.45
N GLN A 166 33.07 42.07 -31.69
CA GLN A 166 33.94 41.49 -32.74
C GLN A 166 33.43 40.04 -32.89
N GLY A 167 33.06 39.44 -34.02
CA GLY A 167 33.51 39.49 -35.41
C GLY A 167 33.33 38.04 -35.94
N PRO A 168 33.15 37.81 -37.26
CA PRO A 168 32.60 36.56 -37.80
C PRO A 168 33.67 35.56 -38.26
N GLN A 169 33.37 34.25 -38.20
CA GLN A 169 34.01 33.17 -38.98
C GLN A 169 33.00 32.01 -39.01
N GLN A 170 32.20 31.77 -40.05
CA GLN A 170 32.57 31.34 -41.41
C GLN A 170 33.75 30.36 -41.43
N GLY A 171 33.40 29.08 -41.55
CA GLY A 171 34.28 28.00 -41.97
C GLY A 171 33.45 26.85 -42.55
N PRO A 172 33.39 26.69 -43.87
CA PRO A 172 32.73 25.57 -44.54
C PRO A 172 33.73 24.46 -44.86
N GLN A 173 33.31 23.20 -44.77
CA GLN A 173 33.89 22.06 -45.50
C GLN A 173 32.91 20.90 -45.34
N GLN A 174 32.02 20.62 -46.30
CA GLN A 174 32.30 19.94 -47.57
C GLN A 174 33.35 18.82 -47.44
N GLY A 175 32.83 17.60 -47.32
CA GLY A 175 33.50 16.37 -47.73
C GLY A 175 32.48 15.51 -48.47
N PRO A 176 32.62 15.31 -49.80
CA PRO A 176 31.65 14.57 -50.59
C PRO A 176 32.05 13.10 -50.76
N GLN A 177 31.03 12.29 -51.07
CA GLN A 177 31.02 11.27 -52.12
C GLN A 177 31.63 9.87 -51.89
N ARG A 178 30.82 8.92 -52.41
CA ARG A 178 31.07 7.56 -52.90
C ARG A 178 31.00 6.45 -51.85
N ALA A 179 30.41 5.30 -52.11
CA ALA A 179 29.55 4.75 -53.17
C ALA A 179 29.14 3.33 -52.68
N PRO A 180 28.09 2.71 -53.24
CA PRO A 180 27.63 1.40 -52.79
C PRO A 180 28.50 0.28 -53.39
N GLN A 181 28.67 -0.83 -52.66
CA GLN A 181 29.13 -2.07 -53.28
C GLN A 181 28.14 -3.19 -52.98
N GLN A 182 27.45 -3.55 -54.08
CA GLN A 182 26.69 -4.77 -54.25
C GLN A 182 27.63 -5.98 -54.15
N GLY A 183 27.11 -7.09 -53.66
CA GLY A 183 27.74 -8.40 -53.75
C GLY A 183 26.72 -9.48 -53.38
N PRO A 184 26.20 -10.25 -54.34
CA PRO A 184 25.17 -11.25 -54.11
C PRO A 184 25.76 -12.66 -53.92
N GLN A 185 24.88 -13.55 -53.44
CA GLN A 185 24.73 -14.94 -53.89
C GLN A 185 25.59 -16.05 -53.24
N GLN A 186 24.92 -17.21 -53.13
CA GLN A 186 25.41 -18.60 -52.95
C GLN A 186 25.49 -19.05 -51.48
N GLY A 187 24.77 -20.09 -51.06
CA GLY A 187 23.90 -21.05 -51.75
C GLY A 187 23.18 -21.94 -50.74
#